data_AF-A0A257UTQ1-F1
#
_entry.id   AF-A0A257UTQ1-F1
#
_cell.length_a   1.000
_cell.length_b   1.000
_cell.length_c   1.000
_cell.angle_alpha   90.00
_cell.angle_beta   90.00
_cell.angle_gamma   90.00
#
_symmetry.space_group_name_H-M   'P 1'
#
loop_
_entity.id
_entity.type
_entity.pdbx_description
1 polymer ?
#
loop_
_entity_poly.entity_id
_entity_poly.type
_entity_poly.pdbx_seq_one_letter_code
_entity_poly.pdbx_strand_id
1 'polypeptide(L)' 'MGGLSIWHWLIVLAVVLILFGSGRVGNLMGELGKGMKSFKNNLADDQPKDASMLEQHVPPPPVQATTTDRTKV' A
#
# COMPACT_ATOMS: atom_id res chain seq x y z
N MET A 1 23.37 21.35 25.52
CA MET A 1 22.71 22.19 24.50
C MET A 1 21.62 21.36 23.83
N GLY A 2 20.46 21.26 24.48
CA GLY A 2 19.35 20.39 24.09
C GLY A 2 18.73 20.86 22.79
N GLY A 3 19.22 20.32 21.69
CA GLY A 3 18.73 20.60 20.35
C GLY A 3 17.25 20.27 20.26
N LEU A 4 16.46 21.30 19.99
CA LEU A 4 15.13 21.25 19.39
C LEU A 4 14.27 20.06 19.84
N SER A 5 13.67 20.23 21.02
CA SER A 5 12.65 19.35 21.61
C SER A 5 11.68 18.83 20.54
N ILE A 6 11.28 17.56 20.63
CA ILE A 6 10.31 16.91 19.73
C ILE A 6 9.03 17.75 19.51
N TRP A 7 8.66 18.54 20.53
CA TRP A 7 7.56 19.51 20.46
C TRP A 7 7.74 20.59 19.39
N HIS A 8 8.98 21.05 19.16
CA HIS A 8 9.28 22.04 18.14
C HIS A 8 9.04 21.48 16.73
N TRP A 9 9.43 20.22 16.49
CA TRP A 9 9.23 19.56 15.21
C TRP A 9 7.74 19.35 14.87
N LEU A 10 6.89 19.04 15.85
CA LEU A 10 5.44 18.97 15.63
C LEU A 10 4.85 20.32 15.21
N ILE A 11 5.26 21.40 15.86
CA ILE A 11 4.79 22.76 15.54
C ILE A 11 5.26 23.16 14.14
N VAL A 12 6.53 22.91 13.80
CA VAL A 12 7.06 23.21 12.46
C VAL A 12 6.31 22.42 11.39
N LEU A 13 6.05 21.14 11.62
CA LEU A 13 5.30 20.30 10.67
C LEU A 13 3.89 20.84 10.44
N ALA A 14 3.21 21.28 11.49
CA ALA A 14 1.88 21.89 11.41
C ALA A 14 1.89 23.19 10.58
N VAL A 15 2.87 24.07 10.82
CA VAL A 15 3.02 25.32 10.06
C VAL A 15 3.30 25.04 8.58
N VAL A 16 4.17 24.09 8.26
CA VAL A 16 4.47 23.71 6.88
C VAL A 16 3.23 23.15 6.19
N LEU A 17 2.45 22.30 6.86
CA LEU A 17 1.20 21.76 6.31
C LEU A 17 0.16 22.86 6.03
N ILE A 18 0.12 23.92 6.85
CA ILE A 18 -0.79 25.05 6.65
C ILE A 18 -0.31 25.94 5.48
N LEU A 19 0.99 26.23 5.39
CA LEU A 19 1.56 27.06 4.30
C LEU A 19 1.49 26.37 2.94
N PHE A 20 1.85 25.08 2.89
CA PHE A 20 1.84 24.31 1.65
C PHE A 20 0.45 23.74 1.33
N GLY A 21 -0.43 23.66 2.33
CA GLY A 21 -1.74 23.01 2.23
C GLY A 21 -1.64 21.48 2.21
N SER A 22 -2.70 20.81 2.67
CA SER A 22 -2.80 19.35 2.69
C SER A 22 -2.78 18.73 1.28
N GLY A 23 -3.29 19.45 0.27
CA GLY A 23 -3.35 18.95 -1.11
C GLY A 23 -1.98 18.77 -1.77
N ARG A 24 -1.06 19.73 -1.59
CA ARG A 24 0.27 19.67 -2.21
C ARG A 24 1.19 18.69 -1.49
N VAL A 25 1.16 18.69 -0.15
CA VAL A 25 1.93 17.73 0.66
C VAL A 25 1.40 16.31 0.46
N GLY A 26 0.07 16.11 0.40
CA GLY A 26 -0.54 14.80 0.16
C GLY A 26 -0.22 14.22 -1.21
N ASN A 27 -0.24 15.04 -2.27
CA ASN A 27 0.10 14.57 -3.62
C ASN A 27 1.59 14.16 -3.72
N LEU A 28 2.51 15.01 -3.24
CA LEU A 28 3.94 14.67 -3.22
C LEU A 28 4.22 13.45 -2.32
N MET A 29 3.66 13.40 -1.12
CA MET A 29 3.85 12.27 -0.21
C MET A 29 3.25 10.97 -0.76
N GLY A 30 2.17 11.06 -1.55
CA GLY A 30 1.60 9.93 -2.27
C GLY A 30 2.52 9.39 -3.36
N GLU A 31 3.16 10.25 -4.14
CA GLU A 31 4.13 9.87 -5.17
C GLU A 31 5.42 9.29 -4.55
N LEU A 32 5.94 9.95 -3.51
CA LEU A 32 7.09 9.48 -2.73
C LEU A 32 6.80 8.16 -2.01
N GLY A 33 5.59 8.03 -1.44
CA GLY A 33 5.15 6.83 -0.73
C GLY A 33 5.02 5.61 -1.65
N LYS A 34 4.56 5.81 -2.89
CA LYS A 34 4.54 4.74 -3.92
C LYS A 34 5.96 4.30 -4.30
N GLY A 35 6.87 5.25 -4.52
CA GLY A 35 8.28 4.95 -4.82
C GLY A 35 8.98 4.18 -3.69
N MET A 36 8.80 4.65 -2.44
CA MET A 36 9.36 3.99 -1.25
C MET A 36 8.73 2.62 -0.99
N LYS A 37 7.42 2.45 -1.22
CA LYS A 37 6.73 1.15 -1.09
C LYS A 37 7.25 0.14 -2.11
N SER A 38 7.43 0.54 -3.37
CA SER A 38 8.04 -0.31 -4.39
C SER A 38 9.48 -0.67 -4.04
N PHE A 39 10.28 0.29 -3.57
CA PHE A 39 11.65 0.02 -3.12
C PHE A 39 11.69 -0.99 -1.97
N LYS A 40 10.80 -0.83 -0.98
CA LYS A 40 10.72 -1.79 0.14
C LYS A 40 10.18 -3.16 -0.28
N ASN A 41 9.21 -3.21 -1.20
CA ASN A 41 8.71 -4.48 -1.73
C ASN A 41 9.80 -5.22 -2.50
N ASN A 42 10.55 -4.55 -3.38
CA ASN A 42 11.65 -5.17 -4.13
C ASN A 42 12.78 -5.64 -3.20
N LEU A 43 13.11 -4.87 -2.16
CA LEU A 43 14.11 -5.30 -1.17
C LEU A 43 13.59 -6.39 -0.21
N ALA A 44 12.27 -6.49 -0.04
CA ALA A 44 11.61 -7.51 0.76
C ALA A 44 11.37 -8.81 0.00
N ASP A 45 11.33 -8.77 -1.34
CA ASP A 45 11.19 -9.91 -2.25
C ASP A 45 12.51 -10.71 -2.37
N ASP A 46 13.65 -10.06 -2.10
CA ASP A 46 14.98 -10.68 -1.93
C ASP A 46 15.13 -11.46 -0.59
N GLN A 47 14.10 -11.40 0.27
CA GLN A 47 13.93 -12.29 1.42
C GLN A 47 12.75 -13.20 1.14
N PRO A 48 12.82 -14.53 1.34
CA PRO A 48 11.70 -15.42 1.07
C PRO A 48 10.54 -15.05 2.01
N LYS A 49 9.52 -14.35 1.48
CA LYS A 49 8.33 -13.94 2.21
C LYS A 49 7.09 -14.64 1.64
N ASP A 50 7.01 -15.93 1.94
CA ASP A 50 5.75 -16.62 2.18
C ASP A 50 5.09 -16.06 3.45
N ALA A 51 4.44 -14.90 3.35
CA ALA A 51 3.47 -14.46 4.36
C ALA A 51 2.66 -13.28 3.84
N SER A 52 1.34 -13.45 3.78
CA SER A 52 0.34 -12.45 3.38
C SER A 52 0.02 -12.37 1.88
N MET A 53 -0.18 -13.55 1.27
CA MET A 53 -1.41 -13.76 0.50
C MET A 53 -2.57 -13.98 1.49
N LEU A 54 -3.01 -12.94 2.20
CA LEU A 54 -4.24 -13.00 2.99
C LEU A 54 -5.07 -11.76 2.66
N GLU A 55 -6.27 -12.02 2.14
CA GLU A 55 -7.36 -11.10 1.84
C GLU A 55 -7.10 -9.96 0.82
N GLN A 56 -7.19 -10.25 -0.49
CA GLN A 56 -8.16 -9.56 -1.38
C GLN A 56 -8.24 -10.18 -2.79
N HIS A 57 -8.47 -11.48 -2.91
CA HIS A 57 -9.00 -12.09 -4.13
C HIS A 57 -9.95 -13.22 -3.73
N VAL A 58 -11.21 -12.86 -3.49
CA VAL A 58 -12.33 -13.80 -3.69
C VAL A 58 -12.88 -13.47 -5.08
N PRO A 59 -12.32 -14.03 -6.17
CA PRO A 59 -13.04 -14.06 -7.43
C PRO A 59 -14.28 -14.96 -7.26
N PRO A 60 -15.41 -14.62 -7.90
CA PRO A 60 -16.68 -15.35 -7.79
C PRO A 60 -16.52 -16.83 -8.18
N PRO A 61 -17.36 -17.73 -7.64
CA PRO A 61 -17.28 -19.16 -7.91
C PRO A 61 -17.28 -19.42 -9.42
N PRO A 62 -16.37 -20.28 -9.93
CA PRO A 62 -16.39 -20.68 -11.31
C PRO A 62 -17.67 -21.49 -11.55
N VAL A 63 -18.62 -20.90 -12.27
CA VAL A 63 -19.64 -21.69 -12.97
C VAL A 63 -18.92 -22.50 -14.03
N GLN A 64 -18.40 -23.65 -13.59
CA GLN A 64 -17.83 -24.69 -14.44
C GLN A 64 -18.95 -25.13 -15.39
N ALA A 65 -18.76 -24.81 -16.66
CA ALA A 65 -19.46 -25.43 -17.76
C ALA A 65 -19.13 -26.93 -17.75
N THR A 66 -19.98 -27.72 -17.11
CA THR A 66 -19.98 -29.18 -17.25
C THR A 66 -21.07 -29.54 -18.24
N THR A 67 -20.81 -29.28 -19.52
CA THR A 67 -21.37 -30.10 -20.60
C THR A 67 -20.67 -31.46 -20.51
N THR A 68 -21.19 -32.31 -19.63
CA THR A 68 -20.91 -33.74 -19.63
C THR A 68 -21.89 -34.39 -20.59
N ASP A 69 -21.38 -34.62 -21.78
CA ASP A 69 -21.80 -35.61 -22.75
C ASP A 69 -21.99 -36.98 -22.07
N ARG A 70 -23.21 -37.54 -22.09
CA ARG A 70 -23.42 -39.00 -22.16
C ARG A 70 -24.87 -39.39 -22.45
N THR A 71 -25.07 -39.78 -23.69
CA THR A 71 -25.98 -40.84 -24.15
C THR A 71 -26.18 -41.96 -23.11
N LYS A 72 -27.41 -42.23 -22.67
CA LYS A 72 -27.90 -43.59 -22.39
C LYS A 72 -29.43 -43.64 -22.15
N VAL A 73 -30.08 -44.45 -23.00
CA VAL A 73 -31.29 -45.30 -22.82
C VAL A 73 -32.60 -44.68 -22.36
#